data_AF-A0A3B8PZG8-F1
#
_entry.id   AF-A0A3B8PZG8-F1
#
_cell.length_a   1.000
_cell.length_b   1.000
_cell.length_c   1.000
_cell.angle_alpha   90.00
_cell.angle_beta   90.00
_cell.angle_gamma   90.00
#
_symmetry.space_group_name_H-M   'P 1'
#
loop_
_entity.id
_entity.type
_entity.pdbx_description
1 polymer ?
#
loop_
_entity_poly.entity_id
_entity_poly.type
_entity_poly.pdbx_seq_one_letter_code
_entity_poly.pdbx_strand_id
1 'polypeptide(L)'
;MTNRNYLVRDAGGRHVVRLGDDVPHHGIFRWHELAASRAAHAAGLSPEIEYAEPGVLVMRFIEGRTLTPKDVRDSARVEAISAVLRKCHREVSQHLPGRTLKFCPFQTSRRYAAELRAAKSVWAGRLDELLALSARLERSIASSAVSFGHNDLLAGNLIDDGTRLWLI
;
A
#
# COMPACT_ATOMS: atom_id res chain seq x y z
N MET A 1 -12.69 4.28 1.75
CA MET A 1 -11.62 4.71 0.82
C MET A 1 -10.92 5.89 1.45
N THR A 2 -9.59 5.87 1.56
CA THR A 2 -8.79 6.91 2.25
C THR A 2 -8.41 8.07 1.34
N ASN A 3 -8.63 7.94 0.03
CA ASN A 3 -8.27 8.90 -1.00
C ASN A 3 -9.40 9.04 -2.03
N ARG A 4 -9.45 10.17 -2.73
CA ARG A 4 -10.26 10.37 -3.95
C ARG A 4 -9.31 10.40 -5.15
N ASN A 5 -9.53 9.52 -6.14
CA ASN A 5 -8.67 9.44 -7.32
C ASN A 5 -9.47 9.86 -8.57
N TYR A 6 -8.86 10.66 -9.42
CA TYR A 6 -9.46 11.19 -10.64
C TYR A 6 -8.54 10.95 -11.83
N LEU A 7 -9.10 10.60 -12.97
CA LEU A 7 -8.41 10.66 -14.25
C LEU A 7 -8.58 12.07 -14.82
N VAL A 8 -7.49 12.79 -15.00
CA VAL A 8 -7.46 14.13 -15.58
C VAL A 8 -6.81 14.06 -16.96
N ARG A 9 -7.33 14.86 -17.90
CA ARG A 9 -6.83 15.01 -19.26
C ARG A 9 -6.55 16.48 -19.54
N ASP A 10 -5.38 16.78 -20.05
CA ASP A 10 -4.99 18.11 -20.51
C ASP A 10 -4.12 18.04 -21.79
N ALA A 11 -3.43 19.12 -22.12
CA ALA A 11 -2.52 19.16 -23.28
C ALA A 11 -1.26 18.28 -23.11
N GLY A 12 -0.85 17.98 -21.88
CA GLY A 12 0.28 17.11 -21.53
C GLY A 12 -0.08 15.63 -21.53
N GLY A 13 -1.37 15.29 -21.49
CA GLY A 13 -1.86 13.93 -21.69
C GLY A 13 -2.84 13.48 -20.61
N ARG A 14 -2.64 12.26 -20.09
CA ARG A 14 -3.49 11.67 -19.05
C ARG A 14 -2.71 11.53 -17.75
N HIS A 15 -3.37 11.90 -16.67
CA HIS A 15 -2.79 11.97 -15.33
C HIS A 15 -3.76 11.38 -14.32
N VAL A 16 -3.24 10.74 -13.29
CA VAL A 16 -4.04 10.34 -12.13
C VAL A 16 -3.78 11.35 -11.02
N VAL A 17 -4.85 12.03 -10.59
CA VAL A 17 -4.82 12.96 -9.47
C VAL A 17 -5.42 12.28 -8.25
N ARG A 18 -4.62 12.15 -7.19
CA ARG A 18 -5.02 11.63 -5.90
C ARG A 18 -5.13 12.79 -4.91
N LEU A 19 -6.32 12.94 -4.34
CA LEU A 19 -6.62 13.91 -3.28
C LEU A 19 -6.83 13.18 -1.95
N GLY A 20 -6.13 13.60 -0.91
CA GLY A 20 -6.30 13.03 0.42
C GLY A 20 -5.33 13.58 1.46
N ASP A 21 -5.82 13.69 2.69
CA ASP A 21 -5.03 14.17 3.83
C ASP A 21 -4.36 13.01 4.58
N ASP A 22 -3.50 13.35 5.55
CA ASP A 22 -2.99 12.36 6.48
C ASP A 22 -4.13 11.60 7.17
N VAL A 23 -3.90 10.32 7.40
CA VAL A 23 -4.84 9.46 8.15
C VAL A 23 -4.07 8.78 9.30
N PRO A 24 -3.69 9.53 10.36
CA PRO A 24 -2.78 9.04 11.39
C PRO A 24 -3.31 7.81 12.15
N HIS A 25 -4.64 7.72 12.33
CA HIS A 25 -5.31 6.56 12.93
C HIS A 25 -5.24 5.29 12.06
N HIS A 26 -4.85 5.41 10.79
CA HIS A 26 -4.49 4.30 9.92
C HIS A 26 -2.97 4.20 9.69
N GLY A 27 -2.18 5.13 10.23
CA GLY A 27 -0.73 5.20 10.02
C GLY A 27 -0.33 5.66 8.61
N ILE A 28 -1.25 6.31 7.90
CA ILE A 28 -1.02 6.81 6.54
C ILE A 28 -0.59 8.27 6.64
N PHE A 29 0.60 8.57 6.15
CA PHE A 29 1.15 9.93 6.11
C PHE A 29 1.61 10.26 4.69
N ARG A 30 1.20 11.41 4.17
CA ARG A 30 1.41 11.80 2.77
C ARG A 30 2.87 12.00 2.42
N TRP A 31 3.69 12.47 3.36
CA TRP A 31 5.14 12.55 3.15
C TRP A 31 5.75 11.16 2.90
N HIS A 32 5.25 10.14 3.60
CA HIS A 32 5.75 8.77 3.48
C HIS A 32 5.20 8.10 2.22
N GLU A 33 3.93 8.37 1.85
CA GLU A 33 3.35 7.95 0.57
C GLU A 33 4.16 8.51 -0.60
N LEU A 34 4.43 9.83 -0.61
CA LEU A 34 5.23 10.47 -1.65
C LEU A 34 6.64 9.88 -1.76
N ALA A 35 7.32 9.67 -0.63
CA ALA A 35 8.65 9.08 -0.60
C ALA A 35 8.63 7.63 -1.14
N ALA A 36 7.65 6.84 -0.73
CA ALA A 36 7.46 5.47 -1.20
C ALA A 36 7.14 5.40 -2.70
N SER A 37 6.27 6.27 -3.21
CA SER A 37 5.93 6.31 -4.64
C SER A 37 7.12 6.72 -5.50
N ARG A 38 7.91 7.73 -5.08
CA ARG A 38 9.15 8.12 -5.78
C ARG A 38 10.19 7.00 -5.77
N ALA A 39 10.37 6.33 -4.64
CA ALA A 39 11.29 5.20 -4.52
C ALA A 39 10.85 4.01 -5.38
N ALA A 40 9.55 3.71 -5.41
CA ALA A 40 8.99 2.66 -6.26
C ALA A 40 9.09 2.99 -7.76
N HIS A 41 8.97 4.27 -8.14
CA HIS A 41 9.27 4.73 -9.49
C HIS A 41 10.74 4.54 -9.85
N ALA A 42 11.67 4.92 -8.96
CA ALA A 42 13.11 4.71 -9.17
C ALA A 42 13.48 3.23 -9.29
N ALA A 43 12.79 2.35 -8.57
CA ALA A 43 12.88 0.89 -8.73
C ALA A 43 12.13 0.37 -10.00
N GLY A 44 11.51 1.25 -10.79
CA GLY A 44 10.81 0.91 -12.02
C GLY A 44 9.51 0.13 -11.83
N LEU A 45 8.87 0.21 -10.66
CA LEU A 45 7.64 -0.52 -10.29
C LEU A 45 6.37 0.33 -10.38
N SER A 46 6.49 1.63 -10.12
CA SER A 46 5.36 2.56 -10.04
C SER A 46 5.48 3.68 -11.07
N PRO A 47 4.37 4.36 -11.43
CA PRO A 47 4.44 5.51 -12.32
C PRO A 47 5.22 6.66 -11.70
N GLU A 48 5.67 7.56 -12.55
CA GLU A 48 6.34 8.79 -12.13
C GLU A 48 5.37 9.69 -11.36
N ILE A 49 5.88 10.33 -10.31
CA ILE A 49 5.17 11.42 -9.63
C ILE A 49 5.53 12.72 -10.34
N GLU A 50 4.57 13.27 -11.07
CA GLU A 50 4.73 14.48 -11.89
C GLU A 50 4.60 15.75 -11.03
N TYR A 51 3.74 15.71 -10.01
CA TYR A 51 3.54 16.83 -9.08
C TYR A 51 3.09 16.35 -7.70
N ALA A 52 3.48 17.08 -6.66
CA ALA A 52 3.05 16.81 -5.29
C ALA A 52 3.04 18.09 -4.44
N GLU A 53 1.99 18.26 -3.68
CA GLU A 53 1.85 19.27 -2.63
C GLU A 53 0.98 18.69 -1.49
N PRO A 54 0.86 19.36 -0.32
CA PRO A 54 0.00 18.87 0.75
C PRO A 54 -1.43 18.57 0.25
N GLY A 55 -1.88 17.34 0.40
CA GLY A 55 -3.21 16.89 0.01
C GLY A 55 -3.38 16.49 -1.45
N VAL A 56 -2.37 16.69 -2.31
CA VAL A 56 -2.45 16.43 -3.76
C VAL A 56 -1.22 15.66 -4.25
N LEU A 57 -1.47 14.57 -4.96
CA LEU A 57 -0.44 13.79 -5.65
C LEU A 57 -0.87 13.55 -7.10
N VAL A 58 -0.04 13.96 -8.05
CA VAL A 58 -0.27 13.76 -9.48
C VAL A 58 0.76 12.78 -10.01
N MET A 59 0.30 11.74 -10.69
CA MET A 59 1.15 10.70 -11.25
C MET A 59 0.78 10.38 -12.68
N ARG A 60 1.79 9.97 -13.45
CA ARG A 60 1.64 9.57 -14.84
C ARG A 60 0.61 8.46 -14.97
N PHE A 61 -0.35 8.61 -15.88
CA PHE A 61 -1.31 7.56 -16.15
C PHE A 61 -0.63 6.36 -16.82
N ILE A 62 -0.94 5.15 -16.35
CA ILE A 62 -0.50 3.90 -16.97
C ILE A 62 -1.63 3.40 -17.87
N GLU A 63 -1.37 3.31 -19.17
CA GLU A 63 -2.25 2.58 -20.08
C GLU A 63 -2.13 1.09 -19.76
N GLY A 64 -3.20 0.49 -19.27
CA GLY A 64 -3.18 -0.91 -18.92
C GLY A 64 -4.47 -1.35 -18.24
N ARG A 65 -4.55 -2.64 -17.97
CA ARG A 65 -5.68 -3.26 -17.30
C ARG A 65 -5.31 -3.58 -15.86
N THR A 66 -6.10 -3.07 -14.92
CA THR A 66 -6.00 -3.49 -13.53
C THR A 66 -6.35 -4.97 -13.37
N LEU A 67 -5.56 -5.71 -12.59
CA LEU A 67 -5.84 -7.11 -12.33
C LEU A 67 -7.07 -7.28 -11.45
N THR A 68 -7.75 -8.41 -11.64
CA THR A 68 -8.90 -8.85 -10.86
C THR A 68 -8.52 -9.99 -9.91
N PRO A 69 -9.35 -10.32 -8.91
CA PRO A 69 -9.14 -11.51 -8.09
C PRO A 69 -9.05 -12.82 -8.89
N LYS A 70 -9.62 -12.89 -10.10
CA LYS A 70 -9.48 -14.04 -10.98
C LYS A 70 -8.08 -14.12 -11.59
N ASP A 71 -7.52 -12.97 -12.02
CA ASP A 71 -6.20 -12.91 -12.64
C ASP A 71 -5.09 -13.32 -11.66
N VAL A 72 -5.16 -12.92 -10.39
CA VAL A 72 -4.13 -13.25 -9.40
C VAL A 72 -4.15 -14.72 -8.95
N ARG A 73 -5.23 -15.45 -9.24
CA ARG A 73 -5.35 -16.89 -8.98
C ARG A 73 -4.85 -17.74 -10.15
N ASP A 74 -4.62 -17.13 -11.31
CA ASP A 74 -4.03 -17.80 -12.45
C ASP A 74 -2.56 -18.11 -12.16
N SER A 75 -2.22 -19.40 -12.12
CA SER A 75 -0.84 -19.85 -11.85
C SER A 75 0.16 -19.31 -12.87
N ALA A 76 -0.27 -19.03 -14.11
CA ALA A 76 0.58 -18.43 -15.12
C ALA A 76 0.99 -16.99 -14.78
N ARG A 77 0.22 -16.28 -13.94
CA ARG A 77 0.52 -14.90 -13.52
C ARG A 77 1.28 -14.82 -12.20
N VAL A 78 1.26 -15.87 -11.39
CA VAL A 78 1.91 -15.89 -10.06
C VAL A 78 3.40 -15.60 -10.17
N GLU A 79 4.07 -16.08 -11.21
CA GLU A 79 5.50 -15.83 -11.40
C GLU A 79 5.81 -14.34 -11.63
N ALA A 80 5.06 -13.69 -12.53
CA ALA A 80 5.20 -12.26 -12.82
C ALA A 80 4.89 -11.40 -11.59
N ILE A 81 3.81 -11.71 -10.86
CA ILE A 81 3.46 -11.02 -9.61
C ILE A 81 4.58 -11.21 -8.57
N SER A 82 5.08 -12.43 -8.41
CA SER A 82 6.16 -12.72 -7.47
C SER A 82 7.45 -11.99 -7.83
N ALA A 83 7.74 -11.81 -9.12
CA ALA A 83 8.89 -11.03 -9.58
C ALA A 83 8.76 -9.55 -9.17
N VAL A 84 7.58 -8.93 -9.38
CA VAL A 84 7.27 -7.57 -8.92
C VAL A 84 7.44 -7.44 -7.40
N LEU A 85 6.94 -8.41 -6.62
CA LEU A 85 7.06 -8.37 -5.16
C LEU A 85 8.49 -8.55 -4.68
N ARG A 86 9.26 -9.45 -5.30
CA ARG A 86 10.69 -9.61 -4.99
C ARG A 86 11.45 -8.32 -5.25
N LYS A 87 11.16 -7.65 -6.36
CA LYS A 87 11.75 -6.36 -6.69
C LYS A 87 11.35 -5.29 -5.66
N CYS A 88 10.06 -5.23 -5.31
CA CYS A 88 9.55 -4.33 -4.28
C CYS A 88 10.29 -4.48 -2.95
N HIS A 89 10.44 -5.72 -2.49
CA HIS A 89 11.08 -6.04 -1.21
C HIS A 89 12.58 -5.74 -1.17
N ARG A 90 13.26 -5.77 -2.32
CA ARG A 90 14.73 -5.67 -2.40
C ARG A 90 15.22 -4.29 -2.83
N GLU A 91 14.50 -3.62 -3.73
CA GLU A 91 15.02 -2.44 -4.43
C GLU A 91 14.38 -1.14 -3.94
N VAL A 92 13.10 -1.13 -3.55
CA VAL A 92 12.42 0.13 -3.17
C VAL A 92 13.08 0.79 -1.97
N SER A 93 13.49 0.01 -0.96
CA SER A 93 14.18 0.55 0.21
C SER A 93 15.52 1.22 -0.10
N GLN A 94 16.17 0.86 -1.22
CA GLN A 94 17.45 1.44 -1.64
C GLN A 94 17.29 2.88 -2.16
N HIS A 95 16.08 3.28 -2.53
CA HIS A 95 15.76 4.60 -3.06
C HIS A 95 15.00 5.50 -2.06
N LEU A 96 14.78 5.03 -0.83
CA LEU A 96 14.09 5.83 0.18
C LEU A 96 15.05 6.86 0.80
N PRO A 97 14.63 8.14 0.91
CA PRO A 97 15.51 9.23 1.35
C PRO A 97 15.77 9.26 2.86
N GLY A 98 15.30 8.28 3.64
CA GLY A 98 15.47 8.29 5.09
C GLY A 98 14.60 7.29 5.84
N ARG A 99 14.09 7.73 7.00
CA ARG A 99 13.34 6.88 7.94
C ARG A 99 12.08 6.30 7.28
N THR A 100 11.84 5.02 7.52
CA THR A 100 10.63 4.33 7.10
C THR A 100 9.68 4.11 8.26
N LEU A 101 8.39 4.12 7.98
CA LEU A 101 7.38 3.75 8.96
C LEU A 101 7.30 2.23 9.04
N LYS A 102 7.48 1.69 10.24
CA LYS A 102 7.32 0.25 10.48
C LYS A 102 5.83 -0.07 10.59
N PHE A 103 5.34 -0.94 9.71
CA PHE A 103 4.02 -1.53 9.86
C PHE A 103 4.08 -2.76 10.79
N CYS A 104 3.21 -2.80 11.79
CA CYS A 104 3.03 -3.96 12.66
C CYS A 104 1.52 -4.24 12.77
N PRO A 105 1.00 -5.34 12.19
CA PRO A 105 -0.43 -5.62 12.22
C PRO A 105 -0.95 -5.80 13.66
N PHE A 106 -0.16 -6.39 14.55
CA PHE A 106 -0.53 -6.61 15.95
C PHE A 106 -0.66 -5.31 16.75
N GLN A 107 0.27 -4.37 16.56
CA GLN A 107 0.17 -3.03 17.15
C GLN A 107 -1.06 -2.30 16.60
N THR A 108 -1.33 -2.39 15.30
CA THR A 108 -2.50 -1.81 14.65
C THR A 108 -3.81 -2.39 15.23
N SER A 109 -3.89 -3.72 15.42
CA SER A 109 -5.04 -4.37 16.06
C SER A 109 -5.28 -3.86 17.49
N ARG A 110 -4.21 -3.70 18.28
CA ARG A 110 -4.30 -3.14 19.64
C ARG A 110 -4.84 -1.70 19.63
N ARG A 111 -4.39 -0.87 18.69
CA ARG A 111 -4.90 0.51 18.52
C ARG A 111 -6.40 0.52 18.21
N TYR A 112 -6.84 -0.23 17.19
CA TYR A 112 -8.27 -0.27 16.85
C TYR A 112 -9.14 -0.80 17.98
N ALA A 113 -8.67 -1.79 18.73
CA ALA A 113 -9.41 -2.25 19.90
C ALA A 113 -9.54 -1.15 20.97
N ALA A 114 -8.49 -0.37 21.21
CA ALA A 114 -8.57 0.77 22.15
C ALA A 114 -9.58 1.83 21.68
N GLU A 115 -9.56 2.18 20.39
CA GLU A 115 -10.51 3.13 19.79
C GLU A 115 -11.96 2.62 19.88
N LEU A 116 -12.20 1.35 19.55
CA LEU A 116 -13.53 0.73 19.64
C LEU A 116 -14.05 0.67 21.08
N ARG A 117 -13.19 0.42 22.06
CA ARG A 117 -13.56 0.51 23.49
C ARG A 117 -13.94 1.93 23.88
N ALA A 118 -13.12 2.91 23.53
CA ALA A 118 -13.39 4.32 23.83
C ALA A 118 -14.71 4.80 23.21
N ALA A 119 -15.01 4.35 22.00
CA ALA A 119 -16.25 4.65 21.29
C ALA A 119 -17.47 3.83 21.78
N LYS A 120 -17.32 2.98 22.80
CA LYS A 120 -18.39 2.08 23.30
C LYS A 120 -19.04 1.27 22.17
N SER A 121 -18.22 0.77 21.26
CA SER A 121 -18.68 -0.01 20.10
C SER A 121 -19.51 -1.22 20.54
N VAL A 122 -20.50 -1.60 19.73
CA VAL A 122 -21.27 -2.86 19.89
C VAL A 122 -20.36 -4.10 19.93
N TRP A 123 -19.14 -3.99 19.39
CA TRP A 123 -18.15 -5.06 19.38
C TRP A 123 -17.26 -5.11 20.63
N ALA A 124 -17.43 -4.20 21.59
CA ALA A 124 -16.57 -4.10 22.77
C ALA A 124 -16.43 -5.43 23.53
N GLY A 125 -17.53 -6.19 23.64
CA GLY A 125 -17.54 -7.50 24.32
C GLY A 125 -16.70 -8.59 23.66
N ARG A 126 -16.25 -8.41 22.41
CA ARG A 126 -15.40 -9.38 21.69
C ARG A 126 -13.92 -9.00 21.64
N LEU A 127 -13.56 -7.79 22.08
CA LEU A 127 -12.21 -7.27 21.85
C LEU A 127 -11.14 -8.03 22.65
N ASP A 128 -11.44 -8.45 23.88
CA ASP A 128 -10.49 -9.19 24.71
C ASP A 128 -10.11 -10.53 24.07
N GLU A 129 -11.10 -11.28 23.60
CA GLU A 129 -10.91 -12.56 22.91
C GLU A 129 -10.07 -12.38 21.62
N LEU A 130 -10.43 -11.40 20.80
CA LEU A 130 -9.72 -11.12 19.54
C LEU A 130 -8.26 -10.66 19.79
N LEU A 131 -8.02 -9.86 20.82
CA LEU A 131 -6.67 -9.45 21.20
C LEU A 131 -5.84 -10.60 21.77
N ALA A 132 -6.45 -11.51 22.53
CA ALA A 132 -5.76 -12.71 23.01
C ALA A 132 -5.34 -13.62 21.84
N LEU A 133 -6.21 -13.78 20.83
CA LEU A 133 -5.87 -14.49 19.59
C LEU A 133 -4.75 -13.79 18.82
N SER A 134 -4.85 -12.46 18.66
CA SER A 134 -3.82 -11.62 18.02
C SER A 134 -2.45 -11.79 18.69
N ALA A 135 -2.39 -11.79 20.02
CA ALA A 135 -1.16 -11.98 20.78
C ALA A 135 -0.56 -13.40 20.63
N ARG A 136 -1.42 -14.43 20.51
CA ARG A 136 -0.95 -15.79 20.21
C ARG A 136 -0.31 -15.88 18.82
N LEU A 137 -0.94 -15.25 17.82
CA LEU A 137 -0.39 -15.17 16.46
C LEU A 137 0.94 -14.42 16.45
N GLU A 138 1.04 -13.28 17.14
CA GLU A 138 2.28 -12.49 17.24
C GLU A 138 3.45 -13.33 17.77
N ARG A 139 3.22 -14.18 18.77
CA ARG A 139 4.26 -15.07 19.32
C ARG A 139 4.61 -16.25 18.39
N SER A 140 3.71 -16.66 17.52
CA SER A 140 3.91 -17.79 16.60
C SER A 140 4.65 -17.42 15.31
N ILE A 141 4.67 -16.14 14.94
CA ILE A 141 5.35 -15.69 13.73
C ILE A 141 6.85 -15.68 13.97
N ALA A 142 7.58 -16.44 13.15
CA ALA A 142 9.03 -16.41 13.16
C ALA A 142 9.55 -15.01 12.82
N SER A 143 10.68 -14.63 13.41
CA SER A 143 11.38 -13.41 13.02
C SER A 143 11.72 -13.46 11.53
N SER A 144 11.10 -12.59 10.73
CA SER A 144 11.44 -12.42 9.32
C SER A 144 12.40 -11.25 9.15
N ALA A 145 13.19 -11.30 8.08
CA ALA A 145 13.94 -10.13 7.65
C ALA A 145 12.96 -8.99 7.36
N VAL A 146 13.23 -7.81 7.92
CA VAL A 146 12.42 -6.62 7.65
C VAL A 146 12.72 -6.15 6.22
N SER A 147 11.72 -6.21 5.35
CA SER A 147 11.78 -5.66 4.00
C SER A 147 10.79 -4.52 3.83
N PHE A 148 10.99 -3.70 2.80
CA PHE A 148 9.93 -2.80 2.36
C PHE A 148 8.75 -3.66 1.87
N GLY A 149 7.54 -3.37 2.36
CA GLY A 149 6.33 -4.08 1.98
C GLY A 149 5.30 -3.10 1.42
N HIS A 150 4.57 -3.52 0.39
CA HIS A 150 3.44 -2.75 -0.14
C HIS A 150 2.34 -2.55 0.92
N ASN A 151 2.16 -3.53 1.81
CA ASN A 151 1.20 -3.58 2.92
C ASN A 151 -0.29 -3.54 2.54
N ASP A 152 -0.64 -3.26 1.29
CA ASP A 152 -2.01 -3.35 0.77
C ASP A 152 -2.04 -4.07 -0.59
N LEU A 153 -1.63 -5.34 -0.64
CA LEU A 153 -1.49 -6.06 -1.90
C LEU A 153 -2.84 -6.65 -2.36
N LEU A 154 -3.67 -5.81 -2.97
CA LEU A 154 -4.91 -6.20 -3.63
C LEU A 154 -4.68 -6.35 -5.14
N ALA A 155 -5.49 -7.17 -5.83
CA ALA A 155 -5.43 -7.28 -7.29
C ALA A 155 -5.59 -5.91 -7.98
N GLY A 156 -6.42 -5.05 -7.38
CA GLY A 156 -6.63 -3.66 -7.81
C GLY A 156 -5.37 -2.80 -7.85
N ASN A 157 -4.32 -3.20 -7.14
CA ASN A 157 -3.05 -2.47 -7.05
C ASN A 157 -1.98 -2.96 -8.03
N LEU A 158 -2.37 -3.83 -8.98
CA LEU A 158 -1.52 -4.33 -10.04
C LEU A 158 -2.11 -3.93 -11.40
N ILE A 159 -1.30 -3.29 -12.26
CA ILE A 159 -1.70 -2.93 -13.62
C ILE A 159 -0.84 -3.68 -14.62
N ASP A 160 -1.47 -4.36 -15.57
CA ASP A 160 -0.83 -5.01 -16.71
C ASP A 160 -0.92 -4.09 -17.93
N ASP A 161 0.22 -3.59 -18.41
CA ASP A 161 0.30 -2.75 -19.62
C ASP A 161 0.51 -3.56 -20.92
N GLY A 162 0.49 -4.89 -20.82
CA GLY A 162 0.76 -5.82 -21.93
C GLY A 162 2.24 -6.18 -22.09
N THR A 163 3.15 -5.46 -21.44
CA THR A 163 4.60 -5.74 -21.44
C THR A 163 5.12 -6.12 -20.06
N ARG A 164 4.57 -5.51 -19.01
CA ARG A 164 4.96 -5.73 -17.62
C ARG A 164 3.82 -5.42 -16.65
N LEU A 165 4.05 -5.83 -15.40
CA LEU A 165 3.20 -5.48 -14.27
C LEU A 165 3.75 -4.27 -13.53
N TRP A 166 2.86 -3.34 -13.22
CA TRP A 166 3.08 -2.20 -12.35
C TRP A 166 2.46 -2.44 -10.98
N LEU A 167 3.03 -1.82 -9.94
CA LEU A 167 2.53 -1.83 -8.57
C LEU A 167 2.16 -0.39 -8.18
N ILE A 168 0.93 -0.17 -7.69
CA ILE A 168 0.37 1.16 -7.41
C ILE A 168 -0.24 1.31 -6.01
#